data_AF-A0A1U7GRW2-F1
#
_entry.id   AF-A0A1U7GRW2-F1
#
_cell.length_a   1.000
_cell.length_b   1.000
_cell.length_c   1.000
_cell.angle_alpha   90.00
_cell.angle_beta   90.00
_cell.angle_gamma   90.00
#
_symmetry.space_group_name_H-M   'P 1'
#
loop_
_entity.id
_entity.type
_entity.pdbx_description
1 polymer ?
#
loop_
_entity_poly.entity_id
_entity_poly.type
_entity_poly.pdbx_seq_one_letter_code
_entity_poly.pdbx_strand_id
1 'polypeptide(L)'
;MFGPIGYEQAVYGSFPFWSRGYAMLAASEGCPPAWRDAMKRACTRFGERPAGVGPFRSVFALPVDRSAWMVVQVDSLGCDDQGRPGALAFHALFVSPWSYRRAGACPLAFEPAFRTDWTAADQHAPLPPGRLKPAPLGRDPDGPADDRADSIAAALSRNRRVVVQTTEPADALMRAVWRRLPGRARRRLGAASWAFGNANGFDFIALPRLGSLVLDGSELVL
;
A
#
# COMPACT_ATOMS: atom_id res chain seq x y z
N MET A 1 -10.92 -16.84 19.09
CA MET A 1 -10.17 -16.85 17.82
C MET A 1 -11.01 -16.11 16.79
N PHE A 2 -10.55 -14.98 16.24
CA PHE A 2 -11.37 -14.22 15.28
C PHE A 2 -11.34 -14.90 13.90
N GLY A 3 -12.51 -14.98 13.25
CA GLY A 3 -12.65 -15.57 11.92
C GLY A 3 -11.96 -14.76 10.81
N PRO A 4 -11.94 -15.27 9.56
CA PRO A 4 -11.30 -14.61 8.42
C PRO A 4 -11.91 -13.22 8.13
N ILE A 5 -11.11 -12.32 7.58
CA ILE A 5 -11.53 -11.02 7.02
C ILE A 5 -12.00 -11.25 5.59
N GLY A 6 -13.24 -10.89 5.28
CA GLY A 6 -13.70 -10.75 3.90
C GLY A 6 -13.23 -9.44 3.29
N TYR A 7 -12.94 -9.46 1.98
CA TYR A 7 -12.58 -8.28 1.21
C TYR A 7 -13.13 -8.37 -0.22
N GLU A 8 -13.47 -7.21 -0.77
CA GLU A 8 -13.61 -7.02 -2.22
C GLU A 8 -12.23 -6.66 -2.80
N GLN A 9 -12.02 -6.86 -4.09
CA GLN A 9 -10.72 -6.56 -4.70
C GLN A 9 -10.83 -5.95 -6.09
N ALA A 10 -9.78 -5.24 -6.50
CA ALA A 10 -9.66 -4.69 -7.83
C ALA A 10 -8.19 -4.59 -8.25
N VAL A 11 -7.95 -4.60 -9.55
CA VAL A 11 -6.61 -4.56 -10.13
C VAL A 11 -6.53 -3.48 -11.19
N TYR A 12 -5.57 -2.59 -11.04
CA TYR A 12 -5.32 -1.46 -11.92
C TYR A 12 -3.84 -1.46 -12.31
N GLY A 13 -3.51 -1.17 -13.55
CA GLY A 13 -2.11 -1.17 -13.98
C GLY A 13 -1.97 -1.05 -15.49
N SER A 14 -0.73 -1.06 -15.97
CA SER A 14 -0.45 -1.34 -17.39
C SER A 14 0.19 -2.71 -17.51
N PHE A 15 -0.34 -3.53 -18.39
CA PHE A 15 0.03 -4.94 -18.54
C PHE A 15 0.55 -5.19 -19.95
N PRO A 16 1.56 -6.07 -20.12
CA PRO A 16 2.17 -6.31 -21.43
C PRO A 16 1.24 -7.03 -22.42
N PHE A 17 0.16 -7.64 -21.93
CA PHE A 17 -0.76 -8.47 -22.71
C PHE A 17 -2.03 -7.74 -23.18
N TRP A 18 -2.15 -6.43 -22.95
CA TRP A 18 -3.29 -5.64 -23.45
C TRP A 18 -2.81 -4.29 -24.02
N SER A 19 -3.68 -3.48 -24.63
CA SER A 19 -3.30 -2.19 -25.27
C SER A 19 -4.13 -1.02 -24.74
N ARG A 20 -4.13 -0.81 -23.42
CA ARG A 20 -5.02 0.16 -22.73
C ARG A 20 -4.28 1.16 -21.83
N GLY A 21 -2.95 1.14 -21.79
CA GLY A 21 -2.16 1.84 -20.81
C GLY A 21 -2.57 1.44 -19.39
N TYR A 22 -2.57 2.42 -18.49
CA TYR A 22 -3.04 2.25 -17.11
C TYR A 22 -4.57 2.21 -17.04
N ALA A 23 -5.12 1.00 -16.89
CA ALA A 23 -6.56 0.77 -16.81
C ALA A 23 -6.91 -0.30 -15.75
N MET A 24 -8.22 -0.40 -15.44
CA MET A 24 -8.74 -1.42 -14.54
C MET A 24 -8.76 -2.77 -15.28
N LEU A 25 -7.99 -3.74 -14.81
CA LEU A 25 -7.92 -5.09 -15.36
C LEU A 25 -9.17 -5.87 -14.98
N ALA A 26 -9.47 -5.92 -13.69
CA ALA A 26 -10.60 -6.64 -13.13
C ALA A 26 -11.00 -6.03 -11.77
N ALA A 27 -12.24 -6.29 -11.35
CA ALA A 27 -12.73 -5.94 -10.03
C ALA A 27 -13.80 -6.94 -9.58
N SER A 28 -13.98 -7.07 -8.28
CA SER A 28 -15.10 -7.81 -7.70
C SER A 28 -16.42 -7.12 -8.00
N GLU A 29 -17.49 -7.90 -8.16
CA GLU A 29 -18.84 -7.39 -8.39
C GLU A 29 -19.31 -6.48 -7.24
N GLY A 30 -18.85 -6.77 -6.01
CA GLY A 30 -19.13 -5.98 -4.82
C GLY A 30 -18.37 -4.65 -4.75
N CYS A 31 -17.44 -4.34 -5.67
CA CYS A 31 -16.72 -3.07 -5.70
C CYS A 31 -17.58 -1.92 -6.25
N PRO A 32 -18.05 -0.98 -5.41
CA PRO A 32 -18.78 0.19 -5.87
C PRO A 32 -17.93 1.05 -6.81
N PRO A 33 -18.52 1.79 -7.76
CA PRO A 33 -17.80 2.72 -8.63
C PRO A 33 -16.88 3.69 -7.86
N ALA A 34 -17.35 4.22 -6.73
CA ALA A 34 -16.60 5.15 -5.90
C ALA A 34 -15.28 4.57 -5.35
N TRP A 35 -15.25 3.26 -5.03
CA TRP A 35 -14.03 2.59 -4.56
C TRP A 35 -13.02 2.43 -5.69
N ARG A 36 -13.49 2.06 -6.88
CA ARG A 36 -12.65 1.97 -8.09
C ARG A 36 -12.06 3.33 -8.48
N ASP A 37 -12.84 4.39 -8.37
CA ASP A 37 -12.35 5.74 -8.65
C ASP A 37 -11.36 6.24 -7.59
N ALA A 38 -11.60 5.91 -6.31
CA ALA A 38 -10.64 6.20 -5.24
C ALA A 38 -9.31 5.47 -5.46
N MET A 39 -9.36 4.19 -5.86
CA MET A 39 -8.18 3.41 -6.23
C MET A 39 -7.43 4.06 -7.38
N LYS A 40 -8.10 4.38 -8.49
CA LYS A 40 -7.47 5.05 -9.64
C LYS A 40 -6.75 6.34 -9.23
N ARG A 41 -7.43 7.20 -8.47
CA ARG A 41 -6.83 8.45 -7.95
C ARG A 41 -5.60 8.18 -7.10
N ALA A 42 -5.66 7.19 -6.20
CA ALA A 42 -4.53 6.86 -5.34
C ALA A 42 -3.33 6.31 -6.13
N CYS A 43 -3.59 5.47 -7.15
CA CYS A 43 -2.55 4.89 -8.01
C CYS A 43 -1.89 5.97 -8.88
N THR A 44 -2.66 6.91 -9.47
CA THR A 44 -2.08 8.05 -10.22
C THR A 44 -1.22 8.95 -9.33
N ARG A 45 -1.53 9.04 -8.04
CA ARG A 45 -0.78 9.82 -7.04
C ARG A 45 0.38 9.05 -6.40
N PHE A 46 0.65 7.82 -6.83
CA PHE A 46 1.76 7.01 -6.32
C PHE A 46 3.13 7.63 -6.67
N GLY A 47 3.19 8.41 -7.76
CA GLY A 47 4.38 9.11 -8.23
C GLY A 47 5.06 8.43 -9.42
N GLU A 48 5.97 9.15 -10.05
CA GLU A 48 6.75 8.65 -11.19
C GLU A 48 7.97 7.86 -10.70
N ARG A 49 8.23 6.71 -11.33
CA ARG A 49 9.36 5.84 -10.96
C ARG A 49 10.69 6.57 -11.19
N PRO A 50 11.52 6.77 -10.14
CA PRO A 50 12.83 7.36 -10.33
C PRO A 50 13.77 6.44 -11.11
N ALA A 51 14.73 7.05 -11.81
CA ALA A 51 15.78 6.32 -12.50
C ALA A 51 16.59 5.46 -11.51
N GLY A 52 16.99 4.26 -11.92
CA GLY A 52 17.81 3.35 -11.12
C GLY A 52 17.06 2.53 -10.06
N VAL A 53 15.75 2.73 -9.89
CA VAL A 53 14.93 1.85 -9.04
C VAL A 53 14.77 0.49 -9.71
N GLY A 54 15.21 -0.58 -9.06
CA GLY A 54 15.02 -1.97 -9.49
C GLY A 54 13.60 -2.50 -9.29
N PRO A 55 13.32 -3.77 -9.63
CA PRO A 55 12.05 -4.41 -9.31
C PRO A 55 11.76 -4.33 -7.81
N PHE A 56 10.54 -3.98 -7.44
CA PHE A 56 10.12 -3.82 -6.05
C PHE A 56 8.69 -4.30 -5.85
N ARG A 57 8.36 -4.56 -4.59
CA ARG A 57 6.98 -4.67 -4.12
C ARG A 57 6.81 -3.80 -2.90
N SER A 58 5.74 -3.01 -2.88
CA SER A 58 5.41 -2.20 -1.71
C SER A 58 3.92 -2.28 -1.43
N VAL A 59 3.54 -1.87 -0.23
CA VAL A 59 2.13 -1.79 0.15
C VAL A 59 1.79 -0.39 0.63
N PHE A 60 0.57 0.04 0.38
CA PHE A 60 0.02 1.21 1.03
C PHE A 60 -1.43 0.99 1.47
N ALA A 61 -1.89 1.75 2.45
CA ALA A 61 -3.29 1.77 2.85
C ALA A 61 -3.79 3.19 3.07
N LEU A 62 -5.02 3.44 2.60
CA LEU A 62 -5.73 4.69 2.75
C LEU A 62 -7.22 4.43 3.02
N PRO A 63 -7.90 5.29 3.79
CA PRO A 63 -9.35 5.26 3.83
C PRO A 63 -9.91 5.66 2.45
N VAL A 64 -10.90 4.91 1.96
CA VAL A 64 -11.66 5.32 0.78
C VAL A 64 -12.70 6.36 1.18
N ASP A 65 -13.47 6.01 2.21
CA ASP A 65 -14.51 6.81 2.85
C ASP A 65 -14.76 6.26 4.27
N ARG A 66 -15.94 6.53 4.86
CA ARG A 66 -16.29 6.02 6.19
C ARG A 66 -16.60 4.52 6.21
N SER A 67 -16.85 3.91 5.06
CA SER A 67 -17.30 2.52 4.88
C SER A 67 -16.17 1.55 4.56
N ALA A 68 -15.07 2.03 3.96
CA ALA A 68 -13.99 1.17 3.49
C ALA A 68 -12.59 1.76 3.66
N TRP A 69 -11.65 0.85 3.93
CA TRP A 69 -10.22 1.03 3.74
C TRP A 69 -9.80 0.30 2.49
N MET A 70 -8.87 0.90 1.75
CA MET A 70 -8.20 0.29 0.63
C MET A 70 -6.77 -0.02 1.05
N VAL A 71 -6.35 -1.28 0.87
CA VAL A 71 -4.99 -1.74 1.09
C VAL A 71 -4.48 -2.24 -0.25
N VAL A 72 -3.40 -1.66 -0.76
CA VAL A 72 -2.93 -1.87 -2.13
C VAL A 72 -1.51 -2.40 -2.11
N GLN A 73 -1.26 -3.50 -2.82
CA GLN A 73 0.09 -3.89 -3.20
C GLN A 73 0.42 -3.26 -4.55
N VAL A 74 1.62 -2.71 -4.65
CA VAL A 74 2.23 -2.24 -5.89
C VAL A 74 3.32 -3.22 -6.27
N ASP A 75 3.29 -3.71 -7.51
CA ASP A 75 4.29 -4.63 -8.05
C ASP A 75 4.89 -4.07 -9.35
N SER A 76 6.19 -4.26 -9.51
CA SER A 76 6.90 -3.94 -10.76
C SER A 76 6.68 -5.04 -11.80
N LEU A 77 5.92 -4.74 -12.85
CA LEU A 77 5.67 -5.67 -13.96
C LEU A 77 6.80 -5.71 -15.00
N GLY A 78 7.80 -4.84 -14.87
CA GLY A 78 8.85 -4.69 -15.87
C GLY A 78 8.39 -3.76 -16.98
N CYS A 79 7.70 -4.28 -18.00
CA CYS A 79 7.30 -3.52 -19.19
C CYS A 79 5.78 -3.28 -19.27
N ASP A 80 5.40 -2.17 -19.90
CA ASP A 80 4.01 -1.78 -20.14
C ASP A 80 3.44 -2.43 -21.41
N ASP A 81 2.22 -2.05 -21.78
CA ASP A 81 1.51 -2.47 -22.99
C ASP A 81 2.21 -2.12 -24.32
N GLN A 82 3.22 -1.25 -24.27
CA GLN A 82 4.02 -0.83 -25.42
C GLN A 82 5.47 -1.32 -25.33
N GLY A 83 5.77 -2.19 -24.36
CA GLY A 83 7.13 -2.68 -24.11
C GLY A 83 8.06 -1.67 -23.43
N ARG A 84 7.54 -0.52 -22.96
CA ARG A 84 8.33 0.48 -22.22
C ARG A 84 8.53 0.03 -20.78
N PRO A 85 9.73 0.16 -20.21
CA PRO A 85 9.99 -0.24 -18.84
C PRO A 85 9.25 0.66 -17.84
N GLY A 86 9.05 0.15 -16.62
CA GLY A 86 8.50 0.90 -15.50
C GLY A 86 7.00 0.68 -15.25
N ALA A 87 6.38 -0.32 -15.89
CA ALA A 87 4.98 -0.65 -15.62
C ALA A 87 4.75 -1.13 -14.20
N LEU A 88 3.64 -0.66 -13.61
CA LEU A 88 3.19 -1.03 -12.28
C LEU A 88 1.82 -1.73 -12.36
N ALA A 89 1.67 -2.77 -11.54
CA ALA A 89 0.39 -3.33 -11.17
C ALA A 89 0.02 -2.89 -9.75
N PHE A 90 -1.23 -2.52 -9.55
CA PHE A 90 -1.83 -2.17 -8.29
C PHE A 90 -2.94 -3.17 -8.00
N HIS A 91 -2.76 -4.01 -6.98
CA HIS A 91 -3.79 -4.93 -6.50
C HIS A 91 -4.36 -4.36 -5.20
N ALA A 92 -5.61 -3.89 -5.25
CA ALA A 92 -6.32 -3.33 -4.10
C ALA A 92 -7.24 -4.36 -3.46
N LEU A 93 -7.22 -4.37 -2.13
CA LEU A 93 -8.17 -5.06 -1.25
C LEU A 93 -8.99 -4.01 -0.51
N PHE A 94 -10.30 -4.09 -0.62
CA PHE A 94 -11.24 -3.21 0.08
C PHE A 94 -11.82 -3.96 1.28
N VAL A 95 -11.62 -3.38 2.46
CA VAL A 95 -12.06 -3.96 3.74
C VAL A 95 -12.81 -2.94 4.56
N SER A 96 -13.74 -3.40 5.39
CA SER A 96 -14.39 -2.49 6.35
C SER A 96 -13.36 -1.88 7.33
N PRO A 97 -13.61 -0.68 7.87
CA PRO A 97 -12.77 -0.10 8.93
C PRO A 97 -12.64 -1.00 10.15
N TRP A 98 -13.64 -1.84 10.43
CA TRP A 98 -13.54 -2.82 11.52
C TRP A 98 -12.58 -3.95 11.17
N SER A 99 -12.66 -4.50 9.96
CA SER A 99 -11.73 -5.51 9.48
C SER A 99 -10.29 -5.02 9.47
N TYR A 100 -10.04 -3.81 8.94
CA TYR A 100 -8.71 -3.20 8.94
C TYR A 100 -8.16 -3.06 10.37
N ARG A 101 -8.98 -2.58 11.31
CA ARG A 101 -8.63 -2.51 12.74
C ARG A 101 -8.31 -3.87 13.33
N ARG A 102 -9.10 -4.90 13.01
CA ARG A 102 -8.90 -6.27 13.49
C ARG A 102 -7.59 -6.87 12.99
N ALA A 103 -7.10 -6.45 11.82
CA ALA A 103 -5.77 -6.79 11.30
C ALA A 103 -4.63 -5.97 11.93
N GLY A 104 -4.87 -5.26 13.04
CA GLY A 104 -3.87 -4.39 13.67
C GLY A 104 -3.69 -3.04 12.98
N ALA A 105 -4.57 -2.70 12.02
CA ALA A 105 -4.53 -1.50 11.18
C ALA A 105 -3.16 -1.30 10.50
N CYS A 106 -2.53 -2.39 10.08
CA CYS A 106 -1.26 -2.41 9.35
C CYS A 106 -1.49 -2.88 7.90
N PRO A 107 -0.99 -2.16 6.88
CA PRO A 107 -1.10 -2.60 5.49
C PRO A 107 -0.47 -3.98 5.26
N LEU A 108 0.69 -4.23 5.87
CA LEU A 108 1.47 -5.47 5.70
C LEU A 108 0.76 -6.71 6.27
N ALA A 109 -0.26 -6.54 7.11
CA ALA A 109 -1.05 -7.68 7.60
C ALA A 109 -1.86 -8.36 6.47
N PHE A 110 -1.98 -7.70 5.31
CA PHE A 110 -2.74 -8.16 4.15
C PHE A 110 -1.89 -8.79 3.04
N GLU A 111 -0.56 -8.83 3.19
CA GLU A 111 0.37 -9.40 2.20
C GLU A 111 -0.07 -10.76 1.63
N PRO A 112 -0.53 -11.74 2.44
CA PRO A 112 -0.87 -13.07 1.92
C PRO A 112 -2.10 -13.10 1.00
N ALA A 113 -2.88 -12.01 0.89
CA ALA A 113 -4.05 -11.94 0.03
C ALA A 113 -3.75 -11.41 -1.38
N PHE A 114 -2.54 -10.89 -1.63
CA PHE A 114 -2.20 -10.31 -2.91
C PHE A 114 -1.77 -11.37 -3.93
N ARG A 115 -2.12 -11.12 -5.19
CA ARG A 115 -1.72 -11.91 -6.35
C ARG A 115 -0.70 -11.12 -7.18
N THR A 116 0.21 -11.84 -7.80
CA THR A 116 1.29 -11.29 -8.65
C THR A 116 1.33 -11.90 -10.04
N ASP A 117 0.47 -12.87 -10.30
CA ASP A 117 0.44 -13.73 -11.49
C ASP A 117 -0.66 -13.30 -12.46
N TRP A 118 -0.75 -11.99 -12.73
CA TRP A 118 -1.76 -11.43 -13.63
C TRP A 118 -1.50 -11.84 -15.08
N THR A 119 -2.53 -12.33 -15.76
CA THR A 119 -2.45 -12.84 -17.13
C THR A 119 -3.54 -12.25 -18.03
N ALA A 120 -3.45 -12.50 -19.33
CA ALA A 120 -4.49 -12.15 -20.29
C ALA A 120 -5.86 -12.78 -19.96
N ALA A 121 -5.88 -13.94 -19.30
CA ALA A 121 -7.12 -14.62 -18.91
C ALA A 121 -7.87 -13.88 -17.79
N ASP A 122 -7.19 -13.02 -17.02
CA ASP A 122 -7.83 -12.18 -16.02
C ASP A 122 -8.56 -10.98 -16.66
N GLN A 123 -8.32 -10.70 -17.94
CA GLN A 123 -9.01 -9.64 -18.65
C GLN A 123 -10.50 -9.98 -18.76
N HIS A 124 -11.37 -9.09 -18.29
CA HIS A 124 -12.83 -9.26 -18.30
C HIS A 124 -13.37 -10.38 -17.39
N ALA A 125 -12.51 -11.10 -16.66
CA ALA A 125 -12.94 -12.04 -15.65
C ALA A 125 -13.36 -11.27 -14.37
N PRO A 126 -14.53 -11.57 -13.78
CA PRO A 126 -14.86 -11.04 -12.46
C PRO A 126 -13.87 -11.58 -11.44
N LEU A 127 -13.30 -10.70 -10.61
CA LEU A 127 -12.43 -11.09 -9.52
C LEU A 127 -13.30 -11.49 -8.31
N PRO A 128 -13.38 -12.76 -7.91
CA PRO A 128 -14.25 -13.14 -6.79
C PRO A 128 -13.82 -12.42 -5.50
N PRO A 129 -14.76 -12.10 -4.59
CA PRO A 129 -14.39 -11.60 -3.26
C PRO A 129 -13.56 -12.64 -2.52
N GLY A 130 -12.63 -12.18 -1.68
CA GLY A 130 -11.68 -13.05 -1.00
C GLY A 130 -11.87 -13.10 0.50
N ARG A 131 -11.16 -14.04 1.13
CA ARG A 131 -11.07 -14.18 2.58
C ARG A 131 -9.63 -14.38 3.00
N LEU A 132 -9.20 -13.63 4.00
CA LEU A 132 -7.84 -13.67 4.52
C LEU A 132 -7.86 -13.88 6.04
N LYS A 133 -6.92 -14.68 6.53
CA LYS A 133 -6.50 -14.63 7.93
C LYS A 133 -5.30 -13.66 8.01
N PRO A 134 -5.43 -12.50 8.68
CA PRO A 134 -4.37 -11.49 8.68
C PRO A 134 -3.06 -12.07 9.22
N ALA A 135 -1.95 -11.70 8.59
CA ALA A 135 -0.65 -12.01 9.14
C ALA A 135 -0.52 -11.29 10.50
N PRO A 136 -0.13 -12.00 11.58
CA PRO A 136 0.22 -11.31 12.80
C PRO A 136 1.41 -10.39 12.50
N LEU A 137 1.48 -9.24 13.18
CA LEU A 137 2.63 -8.33 13.09
C LEU A 137 3.97 -8.96 13.53
N GLY A 138 3.96 -10.21 14.00
CA GLY A 138 5.10 -10.92 14.55
C GLY A 138 5.53 -10.38 15.93
N ARG A 139 6.52 -11.03 16.52
CA ARG A 139 7.37 -10.42 17.56
C ARG A 139 8.46 -9.59 16.88
N ASP A 140 9.24 -8.82 17.63
CA ASP A 140 10.48 -8.27 17.07
C ASP A 140 11.25 -9.43 16.41
N PRO A 141 11.70 -9.28 15.15
CA PRO A 141 12.66 -10.24 14.61
C PRO A 141 13.89 -10.26 15.50
N ASP A 142 14.58 -11.39 15.62
CA ASP A 142 15.84 -11.54 16.38
C ASP A 142 17.03 -10.79 15.73
N GLY A 143 16.77 -9.66 15.07
CA GLY A 143 17.75 -8.77 14.45
C GLY A 143 17.90 -7.46 15.22
N PRO A 144 18.88 -6.62 14.85
CA PRO A 144 19.02 -5.30 15.45
C PRO A 144 17.72 -4.52 15.25
N ALA A 145 17.15 -4.02 16.36
CA ALA A 145 16.00 -3.15 16.31
C ALA A 145 16.37 -1.90 15.49
N ASP A 146 15.50 -1.48 14.57
CA ASP A 146 15.69 -0.19 13.93
C ASP A 146 15.39 0.89 14.99
N ASP A 147 16.45 1.53 15.50
CA ASP A 147 16.41 2.53 16.56
C ASP A 147 15.48 3.71 16.23
N ARG A 148 15.11 3.90 14.95
CA ARG A 148 14.17 4.93 14.51
C ARG A 148 12.72 4.60 14.86
N ALA A 149 12.37 3.34 15.10
CA ALA A 149 10.99 2.90 15.24
C ALA A 149 10.24 3.59 16.40
N ASP A 150 10.91 3.80 17.54
CA ASP A 150 10.34 4.49 18.70
C ASP A 150 10.11 5.98 18.43
N SER A 151 11.07 6.65 17.80
CA SER A 151 10.96 8.06 17.40
C SER A 151 9.79 8.27 16.42
N ILE A 152 9.70 7.40 15.41
CA ILE A 152 8.63 7.44 14.40
C ILE A 152 7.27 7.19 15.05
N ALA A 153 7.15 6.16 15.89
CA ALA A 153 5.90 5.86 16.59
C ALA A 153 5.47 7.02 17.50
N ALA A 154 6.43 7.69 18.15
CA ALA A 154 6.17 8.85 18.99
C ALA A 154 5.73 10.09 18.17
N ALA A 155 6.27 10.29 16.96
CA ALA A 155 5.85 11.35 16.05
C ALA A 155 4.42 11.12 15.52
N LEU A 156 4.15 9.91 15.01
CA LEU A 156 2.82 9.51 14.52
C LEU A 156 1.75 9.57 15.62
N SER A 157 2.09 9.21 16.87
CA SER A 157 1.18 9.31 18.02
C SER A 157 0.79 10.75 18.36
N ARG A 158 1.60 11.73 17.92
CA ARG A 158 1.32 13.18 18.04
C ARG A 158 0.68 13.76 16.77
N ASN A 159 0.18 12.90 15.86
CA ASN A 159 -0.37 13.28 14.55
C ASN A 159 0.62 14.03 13.65
N ARG A 160 1.93 13.79 13.81
CA ARG A 160 2.93 14.27 12.87
C ARG A 160 3.10 13.27 11.74
N ARG A 161 3.27 13.76 10.51
CA ARG A 161 3.63 12.92 9.38
C ARG A 161 5.10 12.56 9.42
N VAL A 162 5.44 11.39 8.90
CA VAL A 162 6.79 10.85 8.86
C VAL A 162 7.14 10.45 7.44
N VAL A 163 8.26 10.96 6.96
CA VAL A 163 8.85 10.63 5.68
C VAL A 163 10.19 9.94 5.93
N VAL A 164 10.35 8.72 5.42
CA VAL A 164 11.59 7.94 5.53
C VAL A 164 12.23 7.84 4.16
N GLN A 165 13.47 8.28 4.01
CA GLN A 165 14.23 8.12 2.78
C GLN A 165 14.96 6.78 2.76
N THR A 166 14.65 5.96 1.77
CA THR A 166 15.19 4.60 1.61
C THR A 166 15.20 4.19 0.15
N THR A 167 16.20 3.40 -0.25
CA THR A 167 16.31 2.84 -1.61
C THR A 167 15.37 1.67 -1.86
N GLU A 168 14.80 1.09 -0.81
CA GLU A 168 13.94 -0.10 -0.85
C GLU A 168 12.72 0.06 0.07
N PRO A 169 11.65 -0.72 -0.16
CA PRO A 169 10.47 -0.73 0.70
C PRO A 169 10.78 -0.94 2.19
N ALA A 170 10.27 -0.04 3.03
CA ALA A 170 10.52 0.00 4.47
C ALA A 170 9.59 -0.95 5.26
N ASP A 171 9.33 -2.16 4.76
CA ASP A 171 8.35 -3.07 5.35
C ASP A 171 8.73 -3.47 6.79
N ALA A 172 10.00 -3.79 7.04
CA ALA A 172 10.50 -4.15 8.37
C ALA A 172 10.35 -3.00 9.36
N LEU A 173 10.72 -1.78 8.95
CA LEU A 173 10.56 -0.57 9.76
C LEU A 173 9.08 -0.28 10.03
N MET A 174 8.21 -0.38 9.03
CA MET A 174 6.77 -0.22 9.20
C MET A 174 6.22 -1.23 10.22
N ARG A 175 6.60 -2.52 10.15
CA ARG A 175 6.18 -3.51 11.17
C ARG A 175 6.67 -3.11 12.57
N ALA A 176 7.92 -2.67 12.70
CA ALA A 176 8.50 -2.25 13.98
C ALA A 176 7.79 -1.03 14.59
N VAL A 177 7.47 -0.03 13.77
CA VAL A 177 6.69 1.16 14.15
C VAL A 177 5.28 0.76 14.56
N TRP A 178 4.60 -0.07 13.76
CA TRP A 178 3.23 -0.48 14.06
C TRP A 178 3.15 -1.27 15.36
N ARG A 179 4.15 -2.05 15.73
CA ARG A 179 4.18 -2.75 17.02
C ARG A 179 4.21 -1.79 18.22
N ARG A 180 4.90 -0.64 18.08
CA ARG A 180 5.06 0.40 19.12
C ARG A 180 3.88 1.37 19.20
N LEU A 181 3.15 1.58 18.12
CA LEU A 181 2.03 2.51 18.09
C LEU A 181 0.89 2.09 19.03
N PRO A 182 0.23 3.04 19.73
CA PRO A 182 -1.01 2.74 20.44
C PRO A 182 -2.13 2.42 19.45
N GLY A 183 -3.01 1.47 19.79
CA GLY A 183 -4.09 1.02 18.88
C GLY A 183 -5.03 2.13 18.40
N ARG A 184 -5.21 3.21 19.19
CA ARG A 184 -5.98 4.39 18.82
C ARG A 184 -5.32 5.19 17.69
N ALA A 185 -3.99 5.24 17.62
CA ALA A 185 -3.25 5.91 16.56
C ALA A 185 -3.33 5.09 15.27
N ARG A 186 -2.94 3.80 15.33
CA ARG A 186 -2.87 2.90 14.15
C ARG A 186 -4.10 2.97 13.24
N ARG A 187 -5.30 2.97 13.83
CA ARG A 187 -6.59 2.90 13.11
C ARG A 187 -6.93 4.12 12.24
N ARG A 188 -6.15 5.19 12.30
CA ARG A 188 -6.38 6.43 11.53
C ARG A 188 -5.28 6.71 10.51
N LEU A 189 -4.16 6.01 10.59
CA LEU A 189 -2.98 6.34 9.82
C LEU A 189 -3.07 5.77 8.40
N GLY A 190 -2.98 6.65 7.41
CA GLY A 190 -2.62 6.28 6.05
C GLY A 190 -1.13 5.99 5.98
N ALA A 191 -0.73 4.91 5.32
CA ALA A 191 0.66 4.47 5.32
C ALA A 191 1.09 3.88 3.99
N ALA A 192 2.34 4.12 3.59
CA ALA A 192 2.98 3.47 2.45
C ALA A 192 4.35 2.94 2.87
N SER A 193 4.61 1.66 2.64
CA SER A 193 5.93 1.07 2.90
C SER A 193 6.94 1.49 1.85
N TRP A 194 6.46 1.86 0.67
CA TRP A 194 7.22 2.62 -0.32
C TRP A 194 6.29 3.26 -1.34
N ALA A 195 6.56 4.50 -1.72
CA ALA A 195 5.96 5.14 -2.88
C ALA A 195 6.95 6.11 -3.53
N PHE A 196 6.62 6.59 -4.73
CA PHE A 196 7.47 7.50 -5.48
C PHE A 196 7.12 8.98 -5.27
N GLY A 197 6.01 9.26 -4.58
CA GLY A 197 5.61 10.60 -4.19
C GLY A 197 4.65 10.58 -3.02
N ASN A 198 4.44 11.74 -2.41
CA ASN A 198 3.54 11.91 -1.26
C ASN A 198 2.22 12.63 -1.61
N ALA A 199 1.81 12.62 -2.88
CA ALA A 199 0.57 13.27 -3.31
C ALA A 199 -0.71 12.64 -2.71
N ASN A 200 -0.59 11.44 -2.15
CA ASN A 200 -1.65 10.77 -1.39
C ASN A 200 -1.77 11.24 0.07
N GLY A 201 -0.80 12.01 0.58
CA GLY A 201 -0.85 12.58 1.93
C GLY A 201 -0.77 11.53 3.04
N PHE A 202 0.15 10.59 2.92
CA PHE A 202 0.33 9.53 3.93
C PHE A 202 0.85 10.09 5.25
N ASP A 203 0.45 9.47 6.36
CA ASP A 203 0.99 9.78 7.68
C ASP A 203 2.37 9.15 7.89
N PHE A 204 2.58 7.94 7.35
CA PHE A 204 3.89 7.31 7.25
C PHE A 204 4.16 6.97 5.79
N ILE A 205 5.28 7.42 5.26
CA ILE A 205 5.70 7.06 3.90
C ILE A 205 7.19 6.84 3.86
N ALA A 206 7.60 5.77 3.18
CA ALA A 206 8.98 5.63 2.75
C ALA A 206 9.09 5.98 1.26
N LEU A 207 10.16 6.68 0.89
CA LEU A 207 10.38 7.22 -0.45
C LEU A 207 11.83 6.96 -0.88
N PRO A 208 12.11 6.80 -2.19
CA PRO A 208 13.46 6.96 -2.70
C PRO A 208 14.01 8.36 -2.35
N ARG A 209 15.34 8.50 -2.22
CA ARG A 209 15.97 9.82 -2.07
C ARG A 209 15.66 10.64 -3.33
N LEU A 210 14.74 11.59 -3.21
CA LEU A 210 14.37 12.51 -4.28
C LEU A 210 14.99 13.88 -3.96
N GLY A 211 15.69 14.46 -4.93
CA GLY A 211 16.28 15.80 -4.80
C GLY A 211 15.27 16.94 -4.67
N SER A 212 13.97 16.68 -4.82
CA SER A 212 12.90 17.68 -4.88
C SER A 212 11.68 17.31 -4.02
N LEU A 213 11.89 16.86 -2.79
CA LEU A 213 10.80 16.71 -1.82
C LEU A 213 10.36 18.08 -1.33
N VAL A 214 9.15 18.50 -1.72
CA VAL A 214 8.49 19.67 -1.13
C VAL A 214 7.92 19.24 0.21
N LEU A 215 8.58 19.66 1.29
CA LEU A 215 8.17 19.43 2.67
C LEU A 215 7.49 20.70 3.19
N ASP A 216 6.39 20.55 3.92
CA ASP A 216 5.68 21.70 4.51
C ASP A 216 6.24 22.10 5.89
N GLY A 217 7.22 21.35 6.41
CA GLY A 217 7.93 21.61 7.66
C GLY A 217 7.25 21.00 8.89
N SER A 218 6.08 20.38 8.73
CA SER A 218 5.40 19.64 9.80
C SER A 218 5.92 18.20 9.95
N GLU A 219 6.64 17.70 8.94
CA GLU A 219 7.07 16.32 8.86
C GLU A 219 8.32 16.02 9.68
N LEU A 220 8.43 14.79 10.18
CA LEU A 220 9.71 14.21 10.61
C LEU A 220 10.34 13.50 9.40
N VAL A 221 11.52 13.94 8.98
CA VAL A 221 12.26 13.34 7.86
C VAL A 221 13.44 12.55 8.41
N LEU A 222 13.56 11.30 8.00
CA LEU A 222 14.57 10.34 8.46
C LEU A 222 15.22 9.58 7.31
#